data_AF-A0A9N9H475-F1
#
_entry.id   AF-A0A9N9H475-F1
#
_cell.length_a   1.000
_cell.length_b   1.000
_cell.length_c   1.000
_cell.angle_alpha   90.00
_cell.angle_beta   90.00
_cell.angle_gamma   90.00
#
_symmetry.space_group_name_H-M   'P 1'
#
loop_
_entity.id
_entity.type
_entity.pdbx_description
1 polymer ?
#
loop_
_entity_poly.entity_id
_entity_poly.type
_entity_poly.pdbx_seq_one_letter_code
_entity_poly.pdbx_strand_id
1 'polypeptide(L)'
;MKFAHITILSLLLLAVYTAAKRLPTHEVLPTPLLIHQDKDNPNKYIVENVWYGNGFEDDDDVTAVLKCDDPVKVNATDQPKIFNDRRAFFELTVPDSVKNSEL
;
A
#
# COMPACT_ATOMS: atom_id res chain seq x y z
N MET A 1 -46.18 -10.13 -7.91
CA MET A 1 -45.49 -9.23 -6.96
C MET A 1 -44.41 -9.92 -6.10
N LYS A 2 -44.55 -11.20 -5.70
CA LYS A 2 -43.55 -11.90 -4.86
C LYS A 2 -42.11 -11.92 -5.43
N PHE A 3 -41.94 -12.05 -6.74
CA PHE A 3 -40.61 -12.08 -7.38
C PHE A 3 -39.83 -10.76 -7.28
N ALA A 4 -40.52 -9.62 -7.35
CA ALA A 4 -39.89 -8.30 -7.19
C ALA A 4 -39.35 -8.09 -5.77
N HIS A 5 -40.01 -8.68 -4.76
CA HIS A 5 -39.60 -8.50 -3.37
C HIS A 5 -38.34 -9.33 -3.06
N ILE A 6 -38.20 -10.51 -3.66
CA ILE A 6 -37.01 -11.36 -3.53
C ILE A 6 -35.80 -10.70 -4.20
N THR A 7 -35.97 -10.15 -5.41
CA THR A 7 -34.88 -9.47 -6.13
C THR A 7 -34.40 -8.20 -5.41
N ILE A 8 -35.33 -7.39 -4.88
CA ILE A 8 -34.96 -6.21 -4.08
C ILE A 8 -34.21 -6.63 -2.81
N LEU A 9 -34.67 -7.67 -2.10
CA LEU A 9 -34.01 -8.17 -0.90
C LEU A 9 -32.60 -8.71 -1.20
N SER A 10 -32.42 -9.45 -2.29
CA SER A 10 -31.11 -9.94 -2.73
C SER A 10 -30.15 -8.81 -3.10
N LEU A 11 -30.63 -7.77 -3.78
CA LEU A 11 -29.82 -6.58 -4.10
C LEU A 11 -29.42 -5.83 -2.83
N LEU A 12 -30.33 -5.71 -1.85
CA LEU A 12 -30.04 -5.08 -0.55
C LEU A 12 -29.00 -5.87 0.23
N LEU A 13 -29.12 -7.19 0.29
CA LEU A 13 -28.13 -8.07 0.92
C LEU A 13 -26.76 -7.97 0.25
N LEU A 14 -26.72 -7.92 -1.08
CA LEU A 14 -25.49 -7.75 -1.84
C LEU A 14 -24.84 -6.39 -1.54
N ALA A 15 -25.63 -5.32 -1.52
CA ALA A 15 -25.15 -3.98 -1.17
C ALA A 15 -24.57 -3.92 0.25
N VAL A 16 -25.27 -4.49 1.24
CA VAL A 16 -24.80 -4.57 2.63
C VAL A 16 -23.51 -5.39 2.74
N TYR A 17 -23.45 -6.55 2.06
CA TYR A 17 -22.23 -7.37 2.02
C TYR A 17 -21.04 -6.60 1.43
N THR A 18 -21.24 -5.88 0.32
CA THR A 18 -20.17 -5.08 -0.29
C THR A 18 -19.74 -3.88 0.55
N ALA A 19 -20.68 -3.26 1.28
CA ALA A 19 -20.37 -2.15 2.18
C ALA A 19 -19.62 -2.61 3.44
N ALA A 20 -20.01 -3.75 4.03
CA ALA A 20 -19.31 -4.35 5.17
C ALA A 20 -17.91 -4.87 4.81
N LYS A 21 -17.69 -5.27 3.55
CA LYS A 21 -16.37 -5.69 3.06
C LYS A 21 -15.46 -4.51 2.69
N ARG A 22 -15.93 -3.26 2.76
CA ARG A 22 -15.01 -2.12 2.82
C ARG A 22 -14.31 -2.21 4.18
N LEU A 23 -13.22 -2.97 4.20
CA LEU A 23 -12.28 -3.06 5.30
C LEU A 23 -12.04 -1.63 5.82
N PRO A 24 -12.13 -1.39 7.14
CA PRO A 24 -11.67 -0.13 7.69
C PRO A 24 -10.18 -0.01 7.38
N THR A 25 -9.85 0.68 6.30
CA THR A 25 -8.47 1.03 5.96
C THR A 25 -8.03 2.07 6.97
N HIS A 26 -7.37 1.61 8.02
CA HIS A 26 -6.67 2.49 8.93
C HIS A 26 -5.32 2.83 8.29
N GLU A 27 -5.09 4.11 8.06
CA GLU A 27 -3.78 4.57 7.62
C GLU A 27 -2.81 4.52 8.81
N VAL A 28 -1.79 3.67 8.69
CA VAL A 28 -0.68 3.66 9.64
C VAL A 28 0.26 4.77 9.22
N LEU A 29 0.53 5.71 10.13
CA LEU A 29 1.58 6.71 9.90
C LEU A 29 2.93 5.98 9.81
N PRO A 30 3.63 6.04 8.68
CA PRO A 30 4.88 5.32 8.52
C PRO A 30 5.93 5.88 9.48
N THR A 31 6.80 5.02 10.02
CA THR A 31 8.04 5.50 10.63
C THR A 31 8.92 6.15 9.56
N PRO A 32 9.95 6.92 9.93
CA PRO A 32 10.91 7.43 8.95
C PRO A 32 11.35 6.34 7.97
N LEU A 33 11.34 6.67 6.68
CA LEU A 33 11.74 5.75 5.61
C LEU A 33 13.26 5.61 5.60
N LEU A 34 13.74 4.39 5.47
CA LEU A 34 15.15 4.12 5.22
C LEU A 34 15.35 4.02 3.70
N ILE A 35 16.23 4.85 3.15
CA ILE A 35 16.49 4.92 1.72
C ILE A 35 17.97 4.62 1.48
N HIS A 36 18.23 3.59 0.70
CA HIS A 36 19.57 3.16 0.35
C HIS A 36 19.75 3.22 -1.16
N GLN A 37 20.77 3.91 -1.64
CA GLN A 37 21.11 3.90 -3.05
C GLN A 37 21.74 2.55 -3.43
N ASP A 38 21.34 2.01 -4.59
CA ASP A 38 21.94 0.81 -5.16
C ASP A 38 23.41 1.12 -5.51
N LYS A 39 24.31 0.19 -5.16
CA LYS A 39 25.75 0.36 -5.36
C LYS A 39 26.15 0.26 -6.83
N ASP A 40 25.39 -0.51 -7.61
CA ASP A 40 25.67 -0.81 -9.00
C ASP A 40 24.90 0.12 -9.95
N ASN A 41 23.82 0.75 -9.48
CA ASN A 41 23.04 1.70 -10.26
C ASN A 41 22.68 2.95 -9.44
N PRO A 42 23.30 4.12 -9.73
CA PRO A 42 23.05 5.33 -8.97
C PRO A 42 21.61 5.83 -9.12
N ASN A 43 20.88 5.42 -10.17
CA ASN A 43 19.50 5.83 -10.42
C ASN A 43 18.48 4.98 -9.66
N LYS A 44 18.94 3.94 -8.97
CA LYS A 44 18.09 3.00 -8.26
C LYS A 44 18.27 3.13 -6.75
N TYR A 45 17.16 3.09 -6.03
CA TYR A 45 17.13 3.18 -4.57
C TYR A 45 16.23 2.08 -4.02
N ILE A 46 16.62 1.52 -2.88
CA ILE A 46 15.82 0.59 -2.09
C ILE A 46 15.26 1.38 -0.92
N VAL A 47 13.94 1.38 -0.81
CA VAL A 47 13.22 2.02 0.30
C VAL A 47 12.67 0.93 1.20
N GLU A 48 13.08 0.96 2.45
CA GLU A 48 12.50 0.15 3.52
C GLU A 48 11.55 1.03 4.33
N ASN A 49 10.29 0.59 4.41
CA ASN A 49 9.29 1.16 5.28
C ASN A 49 9.04 0.20 6.44
N VAL A 50 9.29 0.66 7.66
CA VAL A 50 8.97 -0.06 8.89
C VAL A 50 7.75 0.60 9.52
N TRP A 51 6.99 -0.15 10.31
CA TRP A 51 5.93 0.42 11.13
C TRP A 51 5.88 -0.20 12.51
N TYR A 52 5.36 0.61 13.42
CA TYR A 52 4.92 0.20 14.74
C TYR A 52 3.51 0.75 14.94
N GLY A 53 2.67 0.02 15.65
CA GLY A 53 1.33 0.48 15.94
C GLY A 53 0.68 -0.35 17.02
N ASN A 54 -0.27 0.26 17.71
CA ASN A 54 -1.19 -0.39 18.62
C ASN A 54 -2.59 -0.25 18.02
N GLY A 55 -3.51 -1.16 18.34
CA GLY A 55 -4.89 -1.12 17.82
C GLY A 55 -5.08 -1.87 16.50
N PHE A 56 -4.14 -2.74 16.15
CA PHE A 56 -4.22 -3.74 15.09
C PHE A 56 -3.90 -5.10 15.70
N GLU A 57 -4.57 -6.15 15.23
CA GLU A 57 -4.20 -7.51 15.56
C GLU A 57 -2.96 -7.91 14.72
N ASP A 58 -2.10 -8.76 15.28
CA ASP A 58 -0.84 -9.14 14.63
C ASP A 58 -1.05 -9.87 13.29
N ASP A 59 -2.21 -10.50 13.10
CA ASP A 59 -2.62 -11.23 11.90
C ASP A 59 -3.52 -10.43 10.96
N ASP A 60 -3.79 -9.15 11.24
CA ASP A 60 -4.57 -8.29 10.34
C ASP A 60 -3.87 -8.19 8.96
N ASP A 61 -4.65 -8.33 7.90
CA ASP A 61 -4.17 -8.16 6.52
C ASP A 61 -3.67 -6.72 6.30
N VAL A 62 -2.45 -6.58 5.77
CA VAL A 62 -1.84 -5.27 5.50
C VAL A 62 -1.42 -5.16 4.04
N THR A 63 -1.55 -3.96 3.48
CA THR A 63 -0.99 -3.61 2.18
C THR A 63 -0.22 -2.31 2.32
N ALA A 64 1.06 -2.34 1.97
CA ALA A 64 1.90 -1.15 1.95
C ALA A 64 1.90 -0.54 0.54
N VAL A 65 1.75 0.79 0.44
CA VAL A 65 1.75 1.49 -0.85
C VAL A 65 2.66 2.69 -0.76
N LEU A 66 3.69 2.73 -1.61
CA LEU A 66 4.52 3.90 -1.84
C LEU A 66 4.17 4.53 -3.18
N LYS A 67 3.89 5.83 -3.19
CA LYS A 67 3.64 6.60 -4.40
C LYS A 67 4.69 7.70 -4.51
N CYS A 68 5.22 7.87 -5.71
CA CYS A 68 6.08 8.98 -6.08
C CYS A 68 5.46 9.67 -7.30
N ASP A 69 5.73 10.97 -7.45
CA ASP A 69 5.33 11.70 -8.65
C ASP A 69 6.13 11.23 -9.88
N ASP A 70 5.49 11.28 -11.04
CA ASP A 70 6.18 11.04 -12.30
C ASP A 70 7.36 12.02 -12.45
N PRO A 71 8.51 11.59 -13.01
CA PRO A 71 8.74 10.32 -13.73
C PRO A 71 9.39 9.21 -12.88
N VAL A 72 9.32 9.28 -11.55
CA VAL A 72 9.93 8.26 -10.67
C VAL A 72 9.12 6.97 -10.71
N LYS A 73 9.76 5.85 -11.01
CA LYS A 73 9.10 4.53 -11.02
C LYS A 73 9.24 3.86 -9.66
N VAL A 74 8.15 3.30 -9.15
CA VAL A 74 8.09 2.55 -7.89
C VAL A 74 7.70 1.11 -8.17
N ASN A 75 8.52 0.16 -7.75
CA ASN A 75 8.22 -1.27 -7.80
C ASN A 75 8.12 -1.81 -6.37
N ALA A 76 7.00 -2.42 -6.02
CA ALA A 76 6.88 -3.18 -4.78
C ALA A 76 7.67 -4.49 -4.91
N THR A 77 8.59 -4.77 -3.98
CA THR A 77 9.48 -5.94 -4.06
C THR A 77 9.12 -6.98 -3.00
N ASP A 78 9.28 -6.64 -1.72
CA ASP A 78 8.91 -7.49 -0.59
C ASP A 78 7.79 -6.82 0.20
N GLN A 79 6.61 -7.43 0.19
CA GLN A 79 5.38 -6.84 0.72
C GLN A 79 4.88 -7.63 1.92
N PRO A 80 4.36 -6.95 2.95
CA PRO A 80 3.75 -7.62 4.08
C PRO A 80 2.51 -8.40 3.62
N LYS A 81 2.20 -9.47 4.33
CA LYS A 81 0.89 -10.12 4.27
C LYS A 81 0.07 -9.72 5.48
N ILE A 82 0.71 -9.64 6.64
CA ILE A 82 0.07 -9.33 7.91
C ILE A 82 0.76 -8.19 8.64
N PHE A 83 0.07 -7.57 9.60
CA PHE A 83 0.57 -6.45 10.37
C PHE A 83 1.89 -6.75 11.10
N ASN A 84 2.05 -7.96 11.62
CA ASN A 84 3.25 -8.36 12.35
C ASN A 84 4.51 -8.58 11.49
N ASP A 85 4.41 -8.54 10.15
CA ASP A 85 5.58 -8.51 9.28
C ASP A 85 6.40 -7.21 9.48
N ARG A 86 5.73 -6.12 9.89
CA ARG A 86 6.29 -4.82 10.35
C ARG A 86 7.22 -4.10 9.37
N ARG A 87 7.32 -4.57 8.13
CA ARG A 87 8.16 -3.96 7.10
C ARG A 87 7.67 -4.22 5.69
N ALA A 88 7.99 -3.30 4.78
CA ALA A 88 7.78 -3.40 3.35
C ALA A 88 8.98 -2.81 2.62
N PHE A 89 9.32 -3.39 1.46
CA PHE A 89 10.38 -2.91 0.60
C PHE A 89 9.83 -2.47 -0.76
N PHE A 90 10.40 -1.36 -1.24
CA PHE A 90 10.14 -0.80 -2.55
C PHE A 90 11.45 -0.50 -3.24
N GLU A 91 11.44 -0.63 -4.55
CA GLU A 91 12.51 -0.19 -5.42
C GLU A 91 12.06 1.06 -6.18
N LEU A 92 12.83 2.13 -6.04
CA LEU A 92 12.66 3.37 -6.78
C LEU A 92 13.67 3.45 -7.92
N THR A 93 13.22 3.87 -9.09
CA THR A 93 14.10 4.26 -10.19
C THR A 93 13.85 5.73 -10.53
N VAL A 94 14.87 6.56 -10.31
CA VAL A 94 14.85 8.00 -10.56
C VAL A 94 15.60 8.28 -11.88
N PRO A 95 14.95 8.82 -12.91
CA PRO A 95 15.62 9.11 -14.18
C PRO A 95 16.55 10.33 -14.07
N ASP A 96 17.57 10.37 -14.92
CA ASP A 96 18.59 11.43 -14.92
C ASP A 96 18.00 12.84 -15.12
N SER A 97 16.86 12.94 -15.82
CA SER A 97 16.16 14.22 -16.03
C SER A 97 15.72 14.89 -14.74
N VAL A 98 15.46 14.11 -13.68
CA VAL A 98 15.06 14.62 -12.36
C VAL A 98 16.28 14.97 -11.52
N LYS A 99 17.38 14.22 -11.64
CA LYS A 99 18.62 14.51 -10.89
C LYS A 99 19.27 15.82 -11.29
N ASN A 100 19.16 16.20 -12.55
CA ASN A 100 19.79 17.40 -13.09
C ASN A 100 18.93 18.67 -12.94
N SER A 101 17.68 18.56 -12.47
CA SER A 101 16.80 19.73 -12.28
C SER A 101 17.04 20.47 -10.96
N GLU A 102 17.93 19.97 -10.09
CA GLU A 102 18.28 20.59 -8.80
C GLU A 102 19.62 21.35 -8.83
N LEU A 103 20.19 21.61 -10.01
CA LEU A 103 21.43 22.39 -10.21
C LEU A 103 21.18 23.72 -10.92
#